data_AF-A0A2H0P1L9-F1
#
_entry.id   AF-A0A2H0P1L9-F1
#
_cell.length_a   1.000
_cell.length_b   1.000
_cell.length_c   1.000
_cell.angle_alpha   90.00
_cell.angle_beta   90.00
_cell.angle_gamma   90.00
#
_symmetry.space_group_name_H-M   'P 1'
#
loop_
_entity.id
_entity.type
_entity.pdbx_description
1 polymer ?
#
loop_
_entity_poly.entity_id
_entity_poly.type
_entity_poly.pdbx_seq_one_letter_code
_entity_poly.pdbx_strand_id
1 'polypeptide(L)' 'MTEQRQPYQQSVDETLAELSSSPSGLSAEEAAARLSSHGANELVEKAKRTLLAMFLDQFK' A
#
# COMPACT_ATOMS: atom_id res chain seq x y z
N MET A 1 -5.64 6.37 17.52
CA MET A 1 -4.59 5.49 18.06
C MET A 1 -4.60 4.25 17.19
N THR A 2 -3.65 4.11 16.26
CA THR A 2 -3.57 2.94 15.39
C THR A 2 -2.86 1.84 16.18
N GLU A 3 -3.60 0.84 16.65
CA GLU A 3 -2.99 -0.37 17.22
C GLU A 3 -2.03 -0.99 16.18
N GLN A 4 -0.81 -1.30 16.62
CA GLN A 4 0.12 -2.07 15.81
C GLN A 4 -0.41 -3.51 15.73
N ARG A 5 -0.95 -3.88 14.57
CA ARG A 5 -1.28 -5.28 14.29
C ARG A 5 0.01 -6.10 14.23
N GLN A 6 -0.02 -7.29 14.82
CA GLN A 6 1.09 -8.25 14.82
C GLN A 6 0.68 -9.49 13.99
N PRO A 7 0.50 -9.34 12.66
CA PRO A 7 0.01 -10.43 11.81
C PRO A 7 0.93 -11.65 11.81
N TYR A 8 2.21 -11.46 12.16
CA TYR A 8 3.19 -12.53 12.32
C TYR A 8 2.96 -13.43 13.55
N GLN A 9 2.04 -13.07 14.45
CA GLN A 9 1.63 -13.87 15.60
C GLN A 9 0.27 -14.54 15.42
N GLN A 10 -0.49 -14.17 14.39
CA GLN A 10 -1.80 -14.74 14.12
C GLN A 10 -1.66 -16.10 13.42
N SER A 11 -2.62 -16.98 13.65
CA SER A 11 -2.76 -18.19 12.84
C SER A 11 -3.20 -17.83 11.42
N VAL A 12 -3.04 -18.79 10.50
CA VAL A 12 -3.45 -18.63 9.11
C VAL A 12 -4.95 -18.38 9.01
N ASP A 13 -5.76 -19.13 9.75
CA ASP A 13 -7.23 -19.01 9.72
C ASP A 13 -7.72 -17.67 10.26
N GLU A 14 -7.11 -17.18 11.35
CA GLU A 14 -7.41 -15.84 11.89
C GLU A 14 -7.07 -14.74 10.90
N THR A 15 -5.91 -14.84 10.24
CA THR A 15 -5.46 -13.87 9.24
C THR A 15 -6.38 -13.85 8.02
N LEU A 16 -6.78 -15.04 7.54
CA LEU A 16 -7.69 -15.16 6.40
C LEU A 16 -9.09 -14.64 6.73
N ALA A 17 -9.61 -14.93 7.92
CA ALA A 17 -10.90 -14.40 8.38
C ALA A 17 -10.87 -12.87 8.53
N GLU A 18 -9.83 -12.32 9.16
CA GLU A 18 -9.67 -10.86 9.33
C GLU A 18 -9.60 -10.15 7.97
N LEU A 19 -8.82 -10.71 7.02
CA LEU A 19 -8.65 -10.13 5.69
C LEU A 19 -9.78 -10.47 4.71
N SER A 20 -10.81 -11.19 5.18
CA SER A 20 -11.90 -11.70 4.34
C SER A 20 -11.36 -12.34 3.05
N SER A 21 -10.40 -13.24 3.21
CA SER A 21 -9.69 -13.92 2.12
C SER A 21 -9.80 -15.43 2.29
N SER A 22 -9.47 -16.16 1.25
CA SER A 22 -9.46 -17.62 1.25
C SER A 22 -8.08 -18.18 0.93
N PRO A 23 -7.80 -19.46 1.24
CA PRO A 23 -6.60 -20.15 0.77
C PRO A 23 -6.49 -20.21 -0.77
N SER A 24 -7.61 -20.16 -1.48
CA SER A 24 -7.67 -20.08 -2.95
C SER A 24 -7.47 -18.65 -3.49
N GLY A 25 -7.27 -17.66 -2.63
CA GLY A 25 -7.07 -16.26 -3.00
C GLY A 25 -8.36 -15.43 -2.98
N LEU A 26 -8.33 -14.32 -3.74
CA LEU A 26 -9.44 -13.39 -3.91
C LEU A 26 -10.15 -13.63 -5.25
N SER A 27 -11.44 -13.31 -5.31
CA SER A 27 -12.16 -13.20 -6.57
C SER A 27 -11.64 -12.02 -7.40
N ALA A 28 -11.88 -12.02 -8.70
CA ALA A 28 -11.45 -10.94 -9.59
C ALA A 28 -12.13 -9.61 -9.23
N GLU A 29 -13.41 -9.68 -8.85
CA GLU A 29 -14.23 -8.54 -8.43
C GLU A 29 -13.68 -7.89 -7.16
N GLU A 30 -13.29 -8.72 -6.19
CA GLU A 30 -12.81 -8.26 -4.89
C GLU A 30 -11.37 -7.74 -4.96
N ALA A 31 -10.53 -8.35 -5.80
CA ALA A 31 -9.21 -7.82 -6.14
C ALA A 31 -9.33 -6.42 -6.80
N ALA A 32 -10.25 -6.25 -7.76
CA ALA A 32 -10.49 -4.97 -8.40
C ALA A 32 -11.04 -3.90 -7.43
N ALA A 33 -11.98 -4.28 -6.56
CA ALA A 33 -12.52 -3.39 -5.54
C ALA A 33 -11.43 -2.92 -4.55
N ARG A 34 -10.56 -3.83 -4.11
CA ARG A 34 -9.41 -3.49 -3.25
C ARG A 34 -8.41 -2.59 -3.96
N LEU A 35 -8.08 -2.87 -5.23
CA LEU A 35 -7.18 -2.03 -6.03
C LEU A 35 -7.71 -0.60 -6.17
N SER A 36 -9.02 -0.45 -6.41
CA SER A 36 -9.66 0.87 -6.49
C SER A 36 -9.68 1.62 -5.15
N SER A 37 -9.76 0.88 -4.03
CA SER A 37 -9.89 1.47 -2.70
C SER A 37 -8.54 1.82 -2.06
N HIS A 38 -7.52 0.99 -2.30
CA HIS A 38 -6.19 1.12 -1.69
C HIS A 38 -5.15 1.72 -2.64
N GLY A 39 -5.41 1.71 -3.95
CA GLY A 39 -4.44 2.08 -4.97
C GLY A 39 -3.44 0.96 -5.27
N ALA A 40 -2.52 1.25 -6.18
CA ALA A 40 -1.44 0.33 -6.51
C ALA A 40 -0.50 0.14 -5.31
N ASN A 41 0.01 -1.08 -5.13
CA ASN A 41 1.00 -1.40 -4.11
C ASN A 41 2.39 -0.93 -4.57
N GLU A 42 2.55 0.38 -4.70
CA GLU A 42 3.79 1.03 -5.12
C GLU A 42 4.10 2.22 -4.21
N LEU A 43 5.39 2.49 -4.05
CA LEU A 43 5.82 3.67 -3.32
C LEU A 43 5.61 4.89 -4.20
N VAL A 44 4.98 5.92 -3.64
CA VAL A 44 4.82 7.20 -4.33
C VAL A 44 6.21 7.78 -4.62
N GLU A 45 6.53 7.93 -5.91
CA GLU A 45 7.77 8.60 -6.31
C GLU A 45 7.75 10.04 -5.80
N LYS A 46 8.86 10.47 -5.19
CA LYS A 46 9.03 11.88 -4.85
C LYS A 46 9.03 12.70 -6.13
N ALA A 47 8.38 13.86 -6.09
CA ALA A 47 8.43 14.81 -7.18
C ALA A 47 9.89 15.11 -7.54
N LYS A 48 10.25 14.87 -8.81
CA LYS A 48 11.59 15.15 -9.30
C LYS A 48 11.81 16.66 -9.23
N ARG A 49 12.93 17.10 -8.66
CA ARG A 49 13.34 18.49 -8.74
C ARG A 49 13.64 18.79 -10.21
N THR A 50 13.06 19.86 -10.75
CA THR A 50 13.36 20.29 -12.12
C THR A 50 14.76 20.89 -12.18
N LEU A 51 15.41 20.83 -13.35
CA LEU A 51 16.74 21.43 -13.54
C LEU A 51 16.74 22.93 -13.21
N LEU A 52 15.67 23.64 -13.56
CA LEU A 52 15.50 25.05 -13.22
C LEU A 52 15.39 25.28 -11.71
N ALA A 53 14.61 24.45 -11.00
CA ALA A 53 14.51 24.53 -9.55
C ALA A 53 15.86 24.27 -8.86
N MET A 54 16.66 23.33 -9.39
CA MET A 54 18.01 23.05 -8.90
C MET A 54 18.98 24.21 -9.17
N PHE A 55 18.90 24.83 -10.35
CA PHE A 55 19.71 25.99 -10.73
C PHE A 55 19.44 27.20 -9.83
N LEU A 56 18.16 27.54 -9.60
CA LEU A 56 17.78 28.65 -8.71
C LEU A 56 18.17 28.40 -7.24
N ASP A 57 18.22 27.14 -6.80
CA ASP A 57 18.67 26.77 -5.45
C ASP A 57 20.16 27.10 -5.21
N GLN A 58 20.98 27.21 -6.27
CA GLN A 58 22.42 27.52 -6.14
C GLN A 58 22.71 28.99 -5.78
N PHE A 59 21.72 29.87 -5.91
CA PHE A 59 21.86 31.32 -5.66
C PHE A 59 21.14 31.77 -4.37
N LYS A 60 20.70 30.82 -3.54
CA LYS A 60 20.18 31.08 -2.19
C LYS A 60 21.29 31.11 -1.16
#